data_AF-R7LUR8-F1
#
_entry.id   AF-R7LUR8-F1
#
_cell.length_a   1.000
_cell.length_b   1.000
_cell.length_c   1.000
_cell.angle_alpha   90.00
_cell.angle_beta   90.00
_cell.angle_gamma   90.00
#
_symmetry.space_group_name_H-M   'P 1'
#
loop_
_entity.id
_entity.type
_entity.pdbx_description
1 polymer ?
#
loop_
_entity_poly.entity_id
_entity_poly.type
_entity_poly.pdbx_seq_one_letter_code
_entity_poly.pdbx_strand_id
1 'polypeptide(L)'
;MLTGTVTNIDKLKPNTFTPTTTSSINSITVTSSTTDQTKTTENGSSGISGYRFSKDGGTTWTEYQTSGTYKFNDMLKDINGSTYNIVVQAIDKAKNVTTSTVVKATTTKNTDYYTNEADKILCKVTSGDKTFSREYYKYNNEGAIVATAYCRGMCNTGTGISDNTLMYPLLVSTSKSAVSYYCGENGIKTNKSGELICEGVIEYKGVKYYYSSGGWWYQIVQGYTYTSSVKSLNTSSTPFNENLDIKEGLKSSALTLIKLYLGE
;
A
#
# COMPACT_ATOMS: atom_id res chain seq x y z
N MET A 1 -36.96 27.97 48.67
CA MET A 1 -36.73 27.03 47.54
C MET A 1 -36.32 27.84 46.34
N LEU A 2 -35.14 27.58 45.77
CA LEU A 2 -34.73 28.23 44.52
C LEU A 2 -35.41 27.46 43.37
N THR A 3 -36.48 28.01 42.80
CA THR A 3 -37.06 27.49 41.56
C THR A 3 -36.26 28.04 40.39
N GLY A 4 -35.32 27.25 39.87
CA GLY A 4 -34.63 27.55 38.61
C GLY A 4 -35.49 27.09 37.44
N THR A 5 -35.94 28.01 36.60
CA THR A 5 -36.62 27.70 35.34
C THR A 5 -35.58 27.21 34.33
N VAL A 6 -35.54 25.91 34.04
CA VAL A 6 -34.70 25.36 32.96
C VAL A 6 -35.40 25.64 31.63
N THR A 7 -35.03 26.73 30.96
CA THR A 7 -35.75 27.24 29.77
C THR A 7 -35.23 26.70 28.43
N ASN A 8 -34.18 25.88 28.42
CA ASN A 8 -33.58 25.34 27.20
C ASN A 8 -33.12 23.89 27.38
N ILE A 9 -34.05 22.99 27.74
CA ILE A 9 -33.78 21.56 27.58
C ILE A 9 -33.85 21.26 26.10
N ASP A 10 -32.77 20.73 25.55
CA ASP A 10 -32.72 20.25 24.17
C ASP A 10 -32.62 18.73 24.20
N LYS A 11 -33.65 18.06 23.71
CA LYS A 11 -33.74 16.59 23.63
C LYS A 11 -33.69 16.08 22.19
N LEU A 12 -33.58 16.99 21.23
CA LEU A 12 -33.58 16.63 19.82
C LEU A 12 -32.17 16.25 19.43
N LYS A 13 -32.03 15.14 18.72
CA LYS A 13 -30.73 14.73 18.21
C LYS A 13 -30.34 15.59 17.00
N PRO A 14 -29.05 15.78 16.73
CA PRO A 14 -28.60 16.42 15.48
C PRO A 14 -29.25 15.83 14.23
N ASN A 15 -29.35 16.62 13.16
CA ASN A 15 -29.88 16.14 11.89
C ASN A 15 -29.07 14.96 11.34
N THR A 16 -29.72 14.07 10.61
CA THR A 16 -29.04 12.96 9.90
C THR A 16 -28.13 13.50 8.82
N PHE A 17 -26.98 12.86 8.63
CA PHE A 17 -25.96 13.30 7.68
C PHE A 17 -25.20 12.10 7.10
N THR A 18 -24.48 12.34 6.00
CA THR A 18 -23.59 11.35 5.35
C THR A 18 -22.18 11.93 5.29
N PRO A 19 -21.16 11.24 5.85
CA PRO A 19 -19.77 11.69 5.74
C PRO A 19 -19.28 11.61 4.29
N THR A 20 -18.23 12.36 3.97
CA THR A 20 -17.45 12.16 2.75
C THR A 20 -16.07 11.61 3.10
N THR A 21 -15.46 10.87 2.17
CA THR A 21 -14.16 10.24 2.38
C THR A 21 -13.23 10.48 1.21
N THR A 22 -11.97 10.79 1.49
CA THR A 22 -10.89 10.85 0.51
C THR A 22 -9.83 9.83 0.89
N SER A 23 -9.59 8.87 0.00
CA SER A 23 -8.59 7.81 0.19
C SER A 23 -7.25 8.18 -0.42
N SER A 24 -6.17 7.75 0.23
CA SER A 24 -4.85 7.60 -0.37
C SER A 24 -4.40 6.14 -0.27
N ILE A 25 -3.14 5.87 -0.61
CA ILE A 25 -2.56 4.52 -0.57
C ILE A 25 -2.63 3.93 0.84
N ASN A 26 -2.37 4.75 1.88
CA ASN A 26 -2.28 4.26 3.26
C ASN A 26 -3.07 5.09 4.28
N SER A 27 -3.98 5.96 3.81
CA SER A 27 -4.81 6.76 4.72
C SER A 27 -6.20 7.01 4.15
N ILE A 28 -7.15 7.31 5.03
CA ILE A 28 -8.51 7.72 4.68
C ILE A 28 -8.83 8.96 5.52
N THR A 29 -9.06 10.08 4.83
CA THR A 29 -9.57 11.31 5.46
C THR A 29 -11.08 11.32 5.38
N VAL A 30 -11.75 11.50 6.51
CA VAL A 30 -13.20 11.58 6.64
C VAL A 30 -13.57 13.02 6.97
N THR A 31 -14.54 13.57 6.27
CA THR A 31 -15.10 14.90 6.54
C THR A 31 -16.60 14.76 6.82
N SER A 32 -17.08 15.47 7.83
CA SER A 32 -18.47 15.46 8.26
C SER A 32 -18.93 16.82 8.71
N SER A 33 -20.22 17.05 8.53
CA SER A 33 -20.92 18.26 8.90
C SER A 33 -22.37 17.89 9.13
N THR A 34 -22.96 18.40 10.20
CA THR A 34 -24.40 18.40 10.41
C THR A 34 -24.81 19.65 11.17
N THR A 35 -26.11 19.87 11.27
CA THR A 35 -26.71 20.92 12.08
C THR A 35 -27.55 20.31 13.17
N ASP A 36 -27.74 21.08 14.22
CA ASP A 36 -28.73 20.76 15.22
C ASP A 36 -30.15 20.99 14.67
N GLN A 37 -31.15 20.34 15.26
CA GLN A 37 -32.53 20.57 14.89
C GLN A 37 -32.95 21.99 15.27
N THR A 38 -33.88 22.55 14.48
CA THR A 38 -34.44 23.87 14.75
C THR A 38 -35.21 23.83 16.07
N LYS A 39 -35.06 24.89 16.87
CA LYS A 39 -35.77 25.06 18.14
C LYS A 39 -37.28 24.88 17.95
N THR A 40 -37.91 24.17 18.88
CA THR A 40 -39.36 23.97 18.97
C THR A 40 -39.91 24.63 20.23
N THR A 41 -41.23 24.55 20.46
CA THR A 41 -41.85 25.04 21.71
C THR A 41 -41.36 24.23 22.92
N GLU A 42 -41.09 22.93 22.73
CA GLU A 42 -40.73 21.99 23.79
C GLU A 42 -39.22 21.74 23.92
N ASN A 43 -38.44 22.01 22.87
CA ASN A 43 -37.01 21.69 22.82
C ASN A 43 -36.16 22.86 22.30
N GLY A 44 -34.99 23.02 22.92
CA GLY A 44 -33.95 23.96 22.47
C GLY A 44 -33.29 23.58 21.14
N SER A 45 -32.31 24.40 20.74
CA SER A 45 -31.32 24.10 19.71
C SER A 45 -29.98 24.56 20.26
N SER A 46 -29.20 23.60 20.77
CA SER A 46 -27.97 23.83 21.51
C SER A 46 -26.72 23.92 20.60
N GLY A 47 -26.84 23.46 19.36
CA GLY A 47 -25.79 23.43 18.37
C GLY A 47 -24.82 22.26 18.56
N ILE A 48 -24.03 21.96 17.53
CA ILE A 48 -23.10 20.82 17.55
C ILE A 48 -21.93 21.10 18.50
N SER A 49 -21.63 20.13 19.36
CA SER A 49 -20.49 20.14 20.28
C SER A 49 -19.27 19.41 19.72
N GLY A 50 -19.45 18.39 18.89
CA GLY A 50 -18.33 17.67 18.28
C GLY A 50 -18.70 16.41 17.52
N TYR A 51 -17.66 15.71 17.07
CA TYR A 51 -17.71 14.52 16.24
C TYR A 51 -16.74 13.45 16.76
N ARG A 52 -17.09 12.18 16.58
CA ARG A 52 -16.14 11.07 16.69
C ARG A 52 -16.30 10.12 15.51
N PHE A 53 -15.24 9.41 15.17
CA PHE A 53 -15.11 8.68 13.92
C PHE A 53 -14.85 7.21 14.19
N SER A 54 -15.36 6.36 13.31
CA SER A 54 -15.11 4.92 13.33
C SER A 54 -14.79 4.43 11.93
N LYS A 55 -13.87 3.47 11.86
CA LYS A 55 -13.47 2.78 10.62
C LYS A 55 -14.02 1.35 10.49
N ASP A 56 -14.75 0.88 11.50
CA ASP A 56 -15.20 -0.50 11.65
C ASP A 56 -16.71 -0.59 11.90
N GLY A 57 -17.48 0.33 11.30
CA GLY A 57 -18.94 0.35 11.38
C GLY A 57 -19.49 0.70 12.76
N GLY A 58 -18.69 1.35 13.61
CA GLY A 58 -19.10 1.82 14.93
C GLY A 58 -18.76 0.86 16.08
N THR A 59 -17.86 -0.10 15.84
CA THR A 59 -17.38 -1.03 16.88
C THR A 59 -16.39 -0.33 17.80
N THR A 60 -15.43 0.38 17.20
CA THR A 60 -14.47 1.24 17.91
C THR A 60 -14.62 2.68 17.44
N TRP A 61 -14.33 3.60 18.33
CA TRP A 61 -14.48 5.04 18.08
C TRP A 61 -13.23 5.79 18.51
N THR A 62 -12.94 6.87 17.79
CA THR A 62 -12.04 7.90 18.31
C THR A 62 -12.68 8.62 19.50
N GLU A 63 -11.88 9.39 20.22
CA GLU A 63 -12.40 10.42 21.11
C GLU A 63 -13.21 11.46 20.33
N TYR A 64 -14.11 12.15 21.03
CA TYR A 64 -14.82 13.30 20.47
C TYR A 64 -13.86 14.47 20.25
N GLN A 65 -14.02 15.14 19.11
CA GLN A 65 -13.31 16.37 18.75
C GLN A 65 -14.27 17.39 18.16
N THR A 66 -13.92 18.67 18.19
CA THR A 66 -14.76 19.73 17.59
C THR A 66 -14.74 19.70 16.07
N SER A 67 -13.61 19.32 15.47
CA SER A 67 -13.44 19.23 14.02
C SER A 67 -14.29 18.11 13.42
N GLY A 68 -15.02 18.43 12.35
CA GLY A 68 -15.71 17.45 11.50
C GLY A 68 -14.78 16.63 10.61
N THR A 69 -13.47 16.83 10.68
CA THR A 69 -12.47 16.15 9.85
C THR A 69 -11.53 15.29 10.67
N TYR A 70 -11.32 14.04 10.25
CA TYR A 70 -10.37 13.11 10.86
C TYR A 70 -9.63 12.30 9.80
N LYS A 71 -8.32 12.06 9.99
CA LYS A 71 -7.51 11.24 9.09
C LYS A 71 -7.09 9.95 9.78
N PHE A 72 -7.58 8.82 9.29
CA PHE A 72 -7.06 7.51 9.65
C PHE A 72 -5.78 7.23 8.85
N ASN A 73 -4.68 6.95 9.56
CA ASN A 73 -3.41 6.52 8.96
C ASN A 73 -3.24 4.99 9.05
N ASP A 74 -2.25 4.45 8.36
CA ASP A 74 -1.89 3.03 8.35
C ASP A 74 -3.07 2.10 7.99
N MET A 75 -3.84 2.57 7.00
CA MET A 75 -5.08 1.95 6.52
C MET A 75 -4.85 0.93 5.41
N LEU A 76 -3.66 0.79 4.84
CA LEU A 76 -3.39 -0.31 3.93
C LEU A 76 -3.17 -1.59 4.74
N LYS A 77 -3.89 -2.66 4.38
CA LYS A 77 -3.72 -4.04 4.91
C LYS A 77 -3.57 -5.09 3.81
N ASP A 78 -3.97 -4.74 2.59
CA ASP A 78 -3.75 -5.52 1.37
C ASP A 78 -3.32 -4.57 0.25
N ILE A 79 -2.29 -4.93 -0.52
CA ILE A 79 -1.77 -4.10 -1.61
C ILE A 79 -2.79 -3.87 -2.73
N ASN A 80 -3.84 -4.70 -2.81
CA ASN A 80 -4.95 -4.53 -3.75
C ASN A 80 -5.99 -3.51 -3.29
N GLY A 81 -5.83 -2.94 -2.09
CA GLY A 81 -6.76 -2.00 -1.47
C GLY A 81 -7.44 -2.63 -0.25
N SER A 82 -7.71 -1.81 0.76
CA SER A 82 -8.35 -2.21 2.01
C SER A 82 -9.60 -1.39 2.24
N THR A 83 -10.74 -2.06 2.35
CA THR A 83 -12.06 -1.43 2.49
C THR A 83 -12.48 -1.34 3.95
N TYR A 84 -13.01 -0.18 4.33
CA TYR A 84 -13.47 0.15 5.67
C TYR A 84 -14.90 0.67 5.64
N ASN A 85 -15.68 0.35 6.67
CA ASN A 85 -17.00 0.91 6.90
C ASN A 85 -16.86 2.13 7.79
N ILE A 86 -16.88 3.31 7.19
CA ILE A 86 -16.75 4.58 7.89
C ILE A 86 -18.11 5.03 8.42
N VAL A 87 -18.17 5.38 9.70
CA VAL A 87 -19.31 6.05 10.34
C VAL A 87 -18.82 7.16 11.25
N VAL A 88 -19.66 8.18 11.42
CA VAL A 88 -19.37 9.34 12.27
C VAL A 88 -20.53 9.56 13.23
N GLN A 89 -20.23 9.88 14.48
CA GLN A 89 -21.22 10.36 15.44
C GLN A 89 -21.04 11.84 15.68
N ALA A 90 -22.12 12.60 15.57
CA ALA A 90 -22.20 13.99 15.97
C ALA A 90 -22.92 14.09 17.32
N ILE A 91 -22.39 14.90 18.23
CA ILE A 91 -22.98 15.19 19.53
C ILE A 91 -23.27 16.69 19.63
N ASP A 92 -24.46 17.06 20.11
CA ASP A 92 -24.80 18.45 20.42
C ASP A 92 -24.31 18.87 21.82
N LYS A 93 -24.57 20.12 22.22
CA LYS A 93 -24.17 20.61 23.55
C LYS A 93 -25.06 20.08 24.68
N ALA A 94 -26.26 19.60 24.36
CA ALA A 94 -27.16 18.91 25.29
C ALA A 94 -26.88 17.40 25.43
N LYS A 95 -25.87 16.89 24.72
CA LYS A 95 -25.40 15.50 24.69
C LYS A 95 -26.31 14.51 23.93
N ASN A 96 -27.20 14.99 23.07
CA ASN A 96 -27.90 14.11 22.14
C ASN A 96 -26.96 13.73 20.98
N VAL A 97 -27.05 12.47 20.52
CA VAL A 97 -26.14 11.89 19.53
C VAL A 97 -26.90 11.38 18.31
N THR A 98 -26.40 11.74 17.12
CA THR A 98 -26.80 11.14 15.84
C THR A 98 -25.62 10.41 15.22
N THR A 99 -25.86 9.19 14.75
CA THR A 99 -24.90 8.42 13.95
C THR A 99 -25.21 8.63 12.48
N SER A 100 -24.18 8.86 11.67
CA SER A 100 -24.31 9.03 10.23
C SER A 100 -24.75 7.76 9.52
N THR A 101 -25.06 7.89 8.24
CA THR A 101 -25.06 6.74 7.33
C THR A 101 -23.65 6.11 7.24
N VAL A 102 -23.58 4.84 6.84
CA VAL A 102 -22.32 4.12 6.60
C VAL A 102 -21.79 4.45 5.22
N VAL A 103 -20.52 4.85 5.13
CA VAL A 103 -19.80 5.05 3.86
C VAL A 103 -18.66 4.05 3.75
N LYS A 104 -18.60 3.30 2.64
CA LYS A 104 -17.46 2.43 2.35
C LYS A 104 -16.34 3.25 1.73
N ALA A 105 -15.14 3.13 2.29
CA ALA A 105 -13.94 3.75 1.74
C ALA A 105 -12.84 2.71 1.58
N THR A 106 -12.18 2.70 0.42
CA THR A 106 -11.09 1.76 0.10
C THR A 106 -9.81 2.53 -0.15
N THR A 107 -8.68 2.08 0.40
CA THR A 107 -7.37 2.65 0.06
C THR A 107 -7.05 2.49 -1.43
N THR A 108 -6.24 3.41 -1.97
CA THR A 108 -5.87 3.38 -3.39
C THR A 108 -4.61 2.56 -3.63
N LYS A 109 -4.33 2.27 -4.91
CA LYS A 109 -3.08 1.63 -5.35
C LYS A 109 -2.13 2.68 -5.89
N ASN A 110 -0.84 2.52 -5.63
CA ASN A 110 0.18 3.28 -6.34
C ASN A 110 0.49 2.59 -7.68
N THR A 111 -0.10 3.08 -8.77
CA THR A 111 0.00 2.46 -10.09
C THR A 111 1.41 2.49 -10.68
N ASP A 112 2.28 3.35 -10.18
CA ASP A 112 3.68 3.43 -10.62
C ASP A 112 4.49 2.17 -10.28
N TYR A 113 4.05 1.45 -9.25
CA TYR A 113 4.71 0.23 -8.78
C TYR A 113 3.78 -0.97 -8.79
N TYR A 114 2.52 -0.86 -9.20
CA TYR A 114 1.56 -1.98 -9.13
C TYR A 114 1.46 -2.72 -10.46
N THR A 115 1.42 -4.05 -10.40
CA THR A 115 1.08 -4.92 -11.53
C THR A 115 0.28 -6.14 -11.08
N ASN A 116 -0.61 -6.63 -11.93
CA ASN A 116 -1.38 -7.86 -11.72
C ASN A 116 -1.60 -8.61 -13.04
N GLU A 117 -0.81 -8.32 -14.07
CA GLU A 117 -0.94 -8.93 -15.38
C GLU A 117 0.06 -10.09 -15.50
N ALA A 118 -0.45 -11.32 -15.61
CA ALA A 118 0.38 -12.47 -15.92
C ALA A 118 1.10 -12.26 -17.26
N ASP A 119 2.29 -12.83 -17.38
CA ASP A 119 3.14 -12.77 -18.57
C ASP A 119 3.54 -11.34 -19.00
N LYS A 120 3.30 -10.31 -18.18
CA LYS A 120 3.83 -8.97 -18.40
C LYS A 120 5.35 -8.99 -18.25
N ILE A 121 6.07 -8.45 -19.23
CA ILE A 121 7.52 -8.22 -19.13
C ILE A 121 7.77 -7.18 -18.03
N LEU A 122 8.54 -7.53 -17.01
CA LEU A 122 8.95 -6.67 -15.90
C LEU A 122 10.26 -5.94 -16.25
N CYS A 123 11.24 -6.69 -16.73
CA CYS A 123 12.49 -6.15 -17.26
C CYS A 123 13.07 -7.06 -18.34
N LYS A 124 13.98 -6.50 -19.14
CA LYS A 124 14.66 -7.18 -20.23
C LYS A 124 16.14 -6.78 -20.27
N VAL A 125 16.98 -7.77 -20.49
CA VAL A 125 18.42 -7.58 -20.76
C VAL A 125 18.69 -8.00 -22.19
N THR A 126 19.48 -7.22 -22.93
CA THR A 126 19.87 -7.54 -24.32
C THR A 126 21.37 -7.36 -24.50
N SER A 127 22.03 -8.32 -25.14
CA SER A 127 23.44 -8.24 -25.48
C SER A 127 23.73 -7.10 -26.47
N GLY A 128 24.96 -6.60 -26.46
CA GLY A 128 25.37 -5.49 -27.33
C GLY A 128 25.25 -5.80 -28.83
N ASP A 129 25.52 -7.05 -29.20
CA ASP A 129 25.34 -7.60 -30.54
C ASP A 129 23.88 -7.99 -30.85
N LYS A 130 22.98 -7.88 -29.86
CA LYS A 130 21.54 -8.20 -29.94
C LYS A 130 21.23 -9.65 -30.32
N THR A 131 22.20 -10.56 -30.19
CA THR A 131 21.99 -11.99 -30.46
C THR A 131 21.34 -12.72 -29.28
N PHE A 132 21.35 -12.10 -28.10
CA PHE A 132 20.79 -12.63 -26.88
C PHE A 132 19.91 -11.59 -26.16
N SER A 133 18.73 -12.01 -25.72
CA SER A 133 17.97 -11.32 -24.69
C SER A 133 17.44 -12.27 -23.63
N ARG A 134 17.32 -11.75 -22.42
CA ARG A 134 16.60 -12.38 -21.31
C ARG A 134 15.48 -11.46 -20.87
N GLU A 135 14.27 -11.99 -20.86
CA GLU A 135 13.07 -11.30 -20.38
C GLU A 135 12.59 -11.90 -19.07
N TYR A 136 12.08 -11.06 -18.18
CA TYR A 136 11.47 -11.46 -16.92
C TYR A 136 9.99 -11.18 -16.96
N TYR A 137 9.18 -12.17 -16.63
CA TYR A 137 7.73 -12.11 -16.79
C TYR A 137 7.02 -12.34 -15.47
N LYS A 138 6.01 -11.53 -15.16
CA LYS A 138 5.10 -11.79 -14.03
C LYS A 138 4.44 -13.16 -14.19
N TYR A 139 4.38 -13.96 -13.14
CA TYR A 139 3.91 -15.34 -13.25
C TYR A 139 2.39 -15.51 -13.36
N ASN A 140 1.63 -14.76 -12.57
CA ASN A 140 0.17 -14.90 -12.45
C ASN A 140 -0.55 -13.54 -12.35
N ASN A 141 -1.88 -13.57 -12.34
CA ASN A 141 -2.72 -12.38 -12.30
C ASN A 141 -2.94 -11.80 -10.90
N GLU A 142 -2.22 -12.28 -9.88
CA GLU A 142 -2.32 -11.73 -8.54
C GLU A 142 -1.51 -10.44 -8.42
N GLY A 143 -2.04 -9.47 -7.67
CA GLY A 143 -1.41 -8.17 -7.49
C GLY A 143 -0.05 -8.25 -6.79
N ALA A 144 0.92 -7.53 -7.34
CA ALA A 144 2.24 -7.33 -6.76
C ALA A 144 2.67 -5.87 -6.94
N ILE A 145 3.39 -5.38 -5.95
CA ILE A 145 4.25 -4.21 -6.07
C ILE A 145 5.53 -4.66 -6.78
N VAL A 146 6.03 -3.92 -7.76
CA VAL A 146 7.16 -4.32 -8.58
C VAL A 146 8.09 -3.16 -8.92
N ALA A 147 9.39 -3.43 -8.91
CA ALA A 147 10.45 -2.56 -9.40
C ALA A 147 11.65 -3.39 -9.84
N THR A 148 12.62 -2.79 -10.55
CA THR A 148 13.96 -3.37 -10.70
C THR A 148 14.87 -2.90 -9.59
N ALA A 149 15.76 -3.77 -9.12
CA ALA A 149 16.76 -3.44 -8.12
C ALA A 149 18.13 -3.95 -8.55
N TYR A 150 19.17 -3.23 -8.14
CA TYR A 150 20.56 -3.65 -8.24
C TYR A 150 21.07 -4.04 -6.85
N CYS A 151 21.75 -5.17 -6.71
CA CYS A 151 22.48 -5.53 -5.48
C CYS A 151 23.91 -5.96 -5.79
N ARG A 152 24.78 -5.95 -4.78
CA ARG A 152 26.10 -6.56 -4.87
C ARG A 152 26.04 -7.98 -4.31
N GLY A 153 26.74 -8.91 -4.96
CA GLY A 153 26.79 -10.29 -4.50
C GLY A 153 27.92 -11.08 -5.16
N MET A 154 28.45 -12.06 -4.41
CA MET A 154 29.40 -13.02 -4.95
C MET A 154 28.65 -14.06 -5.78
N CYS A 155 28.99 -14.19 -7.06
CA CYS A 155 28.35 -15.16 -7.94
C CYS A 155 29.34 -15.87 -8.88
N ASN A 156 28.99 -17.09 -9.28
CA ASN A 156 29.80 -17.89 -10.21
C ASN A 156 29.51 -17.48 -11.65
N THR A 157 30.53 -17.00 -12.36
CA THR A 157 30.45 -16.53 -13.76
C THR A 157 30.81 -17.62 -14.77
N GLY A 158 30.88 -18.89 -14.34
CA GLY A 158 31.41 -20.00 -15.15
C GLY A 158 32.93 -20.06 -15.20
N THR A 159 33.62 -18.95 -14.91
CA THR A 159 35.10 -18.86 -14.80
C THR A 159 35.61 -18.75 -13.37
N GLY A 160 34.71 -18.65 -12.39
CA GLY A 160 35.03 -18.50 -10.97
C GLY A 160 33.95 -17.72 -10.22
N ILE A 161 34.10 -17.60 -8.90
CA ILE A 161 33.24 -16.75 -8.07
C ILE A 161 33.86 -15.36 -7.99
N SER A 162 33.11 -14.32 -8.34
CA SER A 162 33.54 -12.93 -8.27
C SER A 162 32.47 -12.01 -7.68
N ASP A 163 32.88 -10.85 -7.20
CA ASP A 163 32.00 -9.75 -6.81
C ASP A 163 31.36 -9.13 -8.05
N ASN A 164 30.02 -9.08 -8.06
CA ASN A 164 29.26 -8.56 -9.17
C ASN A 164 28.10 -7.69 -8.72
N THR A 165 27.78 -6.69 -9.54
CA THR A 165 26.49 -6.01 -9.50
C THR A 165 25.47 -6.85 -10.26
N LEU A 166 24.40 -7.21 -9.56
CA LEU A 166 23.32 -8.06 -10.05
C LEU A 166 22.04 -7.24 -10.20
N MET A 167 21.30 -7.46 -11.28
CA MET A 167 19.98 -6.87 -11.50
C MET A 167 18.90 -7.95 -11.48
N TYR A 168 17.77 -7.64 -10.86
CA TYR A 168 16.61 -8.50 -10.81
C TYR A 168 15.32 -7.68 -10.72
N PRO A 169 14.18 -8.20 -11.22
CA PRO A 169 12.88 -7.68 -10.81
C PRO A 169 12.62 -8.09 -9.36
N LEU A 170 12.15 -7.13 -8.56
CA LEU A 170 11.71 -7.35 -7.20
C LEU A 170 10.20 -7.23 -7.15
N LEU A 171 9.53 -8.30 -6.70
CA LEU A 171 8.10 -8.29 -6.46
C LEU A 171 7.84 -8.36 -4.96
N VAL A 172 6.89 -7.59 -4.49
CA VAL A 172 6.42 -7.58 -3.10
C VAL A 172 4.91 -7.66 -3.09
N SER A 173 4.31 -8.47 -2.22
CA SER A 173 2.85 -8.58 -2.13
C SER A 173 2.39 -9.07 -0.77
N THR A 174 1.13 -8.78 -0.43
CA THR A 174 0.44 -9.42 0.71
C THR A 174 0.02 -10.86 0.41
N SER A 175 0.11 -11.30 -0.85
CA SER A 175 -0.04 -12.70 -1.26
C SER A 175 1.30 -13.35 -1.61
N LYS A 176 1.57 -14.53 -1.04
CA LYS A 176 2.80 -15.29 -1.31
C LYS A 176 2.90 -15.77 -2.75
N SER A 177 1.78 -16.14 -3.39
CA SER A 177 1.78 -16.60 -4.79
C SER A 177 2.00 -15.46 -5.78
N ALA A 178 1.78 -14.20 -5.38
CA ALA A 178 1.90 -13.07 -6.28
C ALA A 178 3.35 -12.63 -6.55
N VAL A 179 4.31 -13.02 -5.70
CA VAL A 179 5.72 -12.59 -5.81
C VAL A 179 6.57 -13.47 -6.74
N SER A 180 5.92 -14.27 -7.59
CA SER A 180 6.62 -15.13 -8.55
C SER A 180 6.75 -14.48 -9.92
N TYR A 181 7.89 -14.72 -10.57
CA TYR A 181 8.19 -14.37 -11.95
C TYR A 181 8.97 -15.52 -12.60
N TYR A 182 9.03 -15.52 -13.92
CA TYR A 182 9.78 -16.51 -14.70
C TYR A 182 10.57 -15.84 -15.81
N CYS A 183 11.55 -16.55 -16.38
CA CYS A 183 12.39 -16.02 -17.45
C CYS A 183 12.00 -16.58 -18.83
N GLY A 184 12.25 -15.79 -19.86
CA GLY A 184 12.34 -16.24 -21.24
C GLY A 184 13.64 -15.77 -21.87
N GLU A 185 13.99 -16.37 -23.00
CA GLU A 185 15.19 -16.03 -23.77
C GLU A 185 14.80 -15.80 -25.22
N ASN A 186 15.31 -14.71 -25.81
CA ASN A 186 15.03 -14.31 -27.19
C ASN A 186 13.52 -14.27 -27.51
N GLY A 187 12.69 -13.84 -26.55
CA GLY A 187 11.23 -13.80 -26.68
C GLY A 187 10.52 -15.15 -26.53
N ILE A 188 11.26 -16.24 -26.36
CA ILE A 188 10.71 -17.57 -26.09
C ILE A 188 10.59 -17.74 -24.58
N LYS A 189 9.37 -18.00 -24.10
CA LYS A 189 9.09 -18.27 -22.68
C LYS A 189 9.58 -19.69 -22.34
N THR A 190 10.85 -19.82 -21.97
CA THR A 190 11.53 -21.12 -21.78
C THR A 190 11.45 -21.66 -20.36
N ASN A 191 11.32 -20.80 -19.34
CA ASN A 191 11.52 -21.19 -17.94
C ASN A 191 10.31 -20.94 -17.03
N LYS A 192 9.10 -21.34 -17.45
CA LYS A 192 7.93 -21.35 -16.55
C LYS A 192 7.99 -22.55 -15.61
N SER A 193 9.08 -22.70 -14.84
CA SER A 193 9.09 -23.64 -13.72
C SER A 193 8.06 -23.12 -12.71
N GLY A 194 7.03 -23.90 -12.40
CA GLY A 194 5.96 -23.49 -11.48
C GLY A 194 6.42 -23.31 -10.02
N GLU A 195 7.69 -23.02 -9.80
CA GLU A 195 8.31 -22.89 -8.49
C GLU A 195 8.11 -21.47 -7.95
N LEU A 196 7.46 -21.38 -6.79
CA LEU A 196 7.25 -20.12 -6.08
C LEU A 196 8.59 -19.57 -5.62
N ILE A 197 9.06 -18.50 -6.25
CA ILE A 197 10.32 -17.83 -5.89
C ILE A 197 10.14 -16.81 -4.75
N CYS A 198 9.57 -17.22 -3.62
CA CYS A 198 9.46 -16.36 -2.43
C CYS A 198 10.71 -16.52 -1.56
N GLU A 199 11.49 -15.45 -1.35
CA GLU A 199 12.67 -15.48 -0.46
C GLU A 199 12.29 -15.33 1.00
N GLY A 200 11.34 -14.46 1.30
CA GLY A 200 11.01 -14.16 2.69
C GLY A 200 9.79 -13.29 2.87
N VAL A 201 9.62 -12.86 4.13
CA VAL A 201 8.53 -11.99 4.58
C VAL A 201 9.10 -10.83 5.40
N ILE A 202 8.53 -9.65 5.23
CA ILE A 202 8.79 -8.46 6.05
C ILE A 202 7.46 -8.00 6.63
N GLU A 203 7.43 -7.73 7.94
CA GLU A 203 6.31 -7.02 8.55
C GLU A 203 6.62 -5.53 8.59
N TYR A 204 5.73 -4.72 8.02
CA TYR A 204 5.86 -3.28 8.01
C TYR A 204 4.50 -2.64 8.31
N LYS A 205 4.45 -1.77 9.33
CA LYS A 205 3.21 -1.10 9.80
C LYS A 205 2.04 -2.07 10.05
N GLY A 206 2.36 -3.24 10.62
CA GLY A 206 1.41 -4.30 10.95
C GLY A 206 0.84 -5.04 9.73
N VAL A 207 1.50 -4.97 8.58
CA VAL A 207 1.16 -5.73 7.36
C VAL A 207 2.31 -6.63 6.99
N LYS A 208 2.00 -7.89 6.68
CA LYS A 208 2.99 -8.86 6.20
C LYS A 208 3.11 -8.78 4.69
N TYR A 209 4.32 -8.57 4.22
CA TYR A 209 4.68 -8.51 2.82
C TYR A 209 5.64 -9.65 2.49
N TYR A 210 5.24 -10.53 1.58
CA TYR A 210 6.14 -11.49 0.94
C TYR A 210 6.96 -10.76 -0.11
N TYR A 211 8.19 -11.18 -0.33
CA TYR A 211 9.03 -10.65 -1.41
C TYR A 211 9.70 -11.77 -2.20
N SER A 212 9.89 -11.50 -3.49
CA SER A 212 10.51 -12.44 -4.42
C SER A 212 11.98 -12.68 -4.06
N SER A 213 12.48 -13.86 -4.40
CA SER A 213 13.92 -14.08 -4.45
C SER A 213 14.54 -13.29 -5.58
N GLY A 214 15.85 -13.07 -5.46
CA GLY A 214 16.67 -12.56 -6.57
C GLY A 214 17.01 -13.66 -7.56
N GLY A 215 16.40 -14.85 -7.47
CA GLY A 215 16.70 -15.97 -8.36
C GLY A 215 16.62 -15.56 -9.82
N TRP A 216 17.43 -16.21 -10.67
CA TRP A 216 17.51 -15.86 -12.09
C TRP A 216 18.02 -14.43 -12.35
N TRP A 217 18.72 -13.83 -11.39
CA TRP A 217 19.42 -12.54 -11.52
C TRP A 217 20.29 -12.50 -12.78
N TYR A 218 20.55 -11.28 -13.26
CA TYR A 218 21.49 -11.04 -14.35
C TYR A 218 22.68 -10.21 -13.88
N GLN A 219 23.89 -10.68 -14.15
CA GLN A 219 25.12 -9.94 -13.89
C GLN A 219 25.20 -8.75 -14.85
N ILE A 220 25.57 -7.57 -14.35
CA ILE A 220 25.85 -6.43 -15.23
C ILE A 220 27.16 -6.66 -15.98
N VAL A 221 27.04 -6.94 -17.28
CA VAL A 221 28.15 -7.12 -18.22
C VAL A 221 28.34 -5.86 -19.08
N GLN A 222 29.60 -5.48 -19.30
CA GLN A 222 29.95 -4.38 -20.20
C GLN A 222 29.49 -4.68 -21.63
N GLY A 223 28.92 -3.67 -22.30
CA GLY A 223 28.41 -3.80 -23.67
C GLY A 223 26.96 -4.30 -23.79
N TYR A 224 26.30 -4.66 -22.68
CA TYR A 224 24.89 -5.03 -22.67
C TYR A 224 23.99 -3.81 -22.42
N THR A 225 22.76 -3.88 -22.94
CA THR A 225 21.72 -2.88 -22.71
C THR A 225 20.63 -3.45 -21.81
N TYR A 226 20.15 -2.61 -20.89
CA TYR A 226 19.18 -2.99 -19.87
C TYR A 226 17.96 -2.10 -20.02
N THR A 227 16.79 -2.71 -20.21
CA THR A 227 15.53 -1.98 -20.28
C THR A 227 14.56 -2.52 -19.22
N SER A 228 13.80 -1.61 -18.62
CA SER A 228 12.81 -1.96 -17.61
C SER A 228 11.47 -1.36 -17.99
N SER A 229 10.40 -2.15 -17.85
CA SER A 229 9.02 -1.64 -17.97
C SER A 229 8.49 -1.14 -16.62
N VAL A 230 9.23 -1.40 -15.54
CA VAL A 230 8.93 -0.99 -14.17
C VAL A 230 9.97 0.02 -13.68
N LYS A 231 9.65 0.76 -12.62
CA LYS A 231 10.59 1.72 -12.02
C LYS A 231 11.83 1.01 -11.45
N SER A 232 12.97 1.71 -11.45
CA SER A 232 14.17 1.24 -10.77
C SER A 232 14.25 1.82 -9.36
N LEU A 233 14.65 1.00 -8.39
CA LEU A 233 14.86 1.43 -7.00
C LEU A 233 16.18 2.18 -6.80
N ASN A 234 17.19 1.81 -7.57
CA ASN A 234 18.55 2.32 -7.47
C ASN A 234 19.27 2.19 -8.82
N THR A 235 20.56 2.49 -8.86
CA THR A 235 21.40 2.35 -10.06
C THR A 235 22.47 1.29 -9.84
N SER A 236 23.08 0.83 -10.92
CA SER A 236 24.19 -0.13 -10.86
C SER A 236 25.43 0.40 -10.15
N SER A 237 25.57 1.74 -10.04
CA SER A 237 26.68 2.39 -9.31
C SER A 237 26.43 2.50 -7.80
N THR A 238 25.17 2.36 -7.36
CA THR A 238 24.76 2.36 -5.95
C THR A 238 23.90 1.13 -5.62
N PRO A 239 24.44 -0.08 -5.78
CA PRO A 239 23.70 -1.31 -5.52
C PRO A 239 23.37 -1.48 -4.03
N PHE A 240 22.25 -2.14 -3.73
CA PHE A 240 21.91 -2.54 -2.37
C PHE A 240 22.91 -3.56 -1.84
N ASN A 241 23.16 -3.45 -0.53
CA ASN A 241 24.08 -4.25 0.27
C ASN A 241 25.51 -4.32 -0.28
N GLU A 242 26.36 -3.44 0.25
CA GLU A 242 27.80 -3.39 -0.08
C GLU A 242 28.60 -4.56 0.53
N ASN A 243 28.01 -5.32 1.46
CA ASN A 243 28.66 -6.44 2.16
C ASN A 243 28.52 -7.79 1.45
N LEU A 244 28.05 -7.81 0.19
CA LEU A 244 27.96 -9.00 -0.67
C LEU A 244 26.94 -10.09 -0.26
N ASP A 245 26.16 -9.91 0.82
CA ASP A 245 25.08 -10.83 1.20
C ASP A 245 23.80 -10.55 0.41
N ILE A 246 23.56 -11.35 -0.64
CA ILE A 246 22.40 -11.14 -1.51
C ILE A 246 21.05 -11.13 -0.76
N LYS A 247 20.92 -11.87 0.34
CA LYS A 247 19.65 -11.97 1.08
C LYS A 247 19.34 -10.69 1.85
N GLU A 248 20.34 -10.12 2.53
CA GLU A 248 20.20 -8.82 3.18
C GLU A 248 19.97 -7.70 2.15
N GLY A 249 20.56 -7.82 0.95
CA GLY A 249 20.26 -6.96 -0.18
C GLY A 249 18.79 -7.04 -0.61
N LEU A 250 18.25 -8.24 -0.81
CA LEU A 250 16.85 -8.47 -1.19
C LEU A 250 15.87 -7.90 -0.17
N LYS A 251 16.11 -8.16 1.12
CA LYS A 251 15.29 -7.64 2.21
C LYS A 251 15.31 -6.11 2.26
N SER A 252 16.48 -5.50 2.08
CA SER A 252 16.63 -4.03 2.05
C SER A 252 15.91 -3.40 0.85
N SER A 253 16.05 -4.01 -0.33
CA SER A 253 15.31 -3.61 -1.53
C SER A 253 13.80 -3.71 -1.33
N ALA A 254 13.32 -4.82 -0.74
CA ALA A 254 11.90 -5.05 -0.50
C ALA A 254 11.31 -4.01 0.44
N LEU A 255 11.99 -3.71 1.55
CA LEU A 255 11.56 -2.64 2.48
C LEU A 255 11.53 -1.28 1.79
N THR A 256 12.52 -0.98 0.95
CA THR A 256 12.59 0.28 0.18
C THR A 256 11.40 0.39 -0.79
N LEU A 257 11.09 -0.69 -1.52
CA LEU A 257 9.96 -0.72 -2.43
C LEU A 257 8.62 -0.57 -1.70
N ILE A 258 8.45 -1.18 -0.52
CA ILE A 258 7.25 -1.00 0.31
C ILE A 258 7.07 0.48 0.67
N LYS A 259 8.12 1.16 1.13
CA LYS A 259 8.06 2.59 1.50
C LYS A 259 7.68 3.47 0.31
N LEU A 260 8.32 3.27 -0.84
CA LEU A 260 8.00 3.99 -2.08
C LEU A 260 6.56 3.74 -2.54
N TYR A 261 6.07 2.50 -2.43
CA TYR A 261 4.67 2.19 -2.74
C TYR A 261 3.72 2.99 -1.85
N LEU A 262 4.02 3.09 -0.55
CA LEU A 262 3.23 3.83 0.44
C LEU A 262 3.36 5.36 0.32
N GLY A 263 4.29 5.86 -0.50
CA GLY A 263 4.55 7.29 -0.70
C GLY A 263 5.42 7.93 0.38
N GLU A 264 6.36 7.15 0.93
CA GLU A 264 7.30 7.54 2.00
C GLU A 264 8.71 7.83 1.47
#